data_AF-A0A2X3K745-F1
#
_entry.id   AF-A0A2X3K745-F1
#
_cell.length_a   1.000
_cell.length_b   1.000
_cell.length_c   1.000
_cell.angle_alpha   90.00
_cell.angle_beta   90.00
_cell.angle_gamma   90.00
#
_symmetry.space_group_name_H-M   'P 1'
#
loop_
_entity.id
_entity.type
_entity.pdbx_description
1 polymer ?
#
loop_
_entity_poly.entity_id
_entity_poly.type
_entity_poly.pdbx_seq_one_letter_code
_entity_poly.pdbx_strand_id
1 'polypeptide(L)'
;MLPFTVADSGKNATLEQIARDLCAPYGVTVRWELSDKESSAAFPGFTLDHSETVYEALVRASRARGVLMTSNAAGELVFSRAASTATDELVLGENLLTLDFEEDFRDRFSEYTVKGYARANGAEGDDIDAKSIVSRKGTATDSDVTRYRPMIIIADSKITAKDAQARALREQRRRLAKSITFEAEIDGWTRKDGQLWMPNLLVTIDASKYAIQNHGITGQQSHPDTE
;
A
#
# COMPACT_ATOMS: atom_id res chain seq x y z
N MET A 1 -18.81 25.84 17.37
CA MET A 1 -18.49 24.41 17.37
C MET A 1 -19.47 23.75 16.40
N LEU A 2 -19.10 23.60 15.13
CA LEU A 2 -19.98 23.00 14.13
C LEU A 2 -20.02 21.49 14.39
N PRO A 3 -21.21 20.86 14.41
CA PRO A 3 -21.32 19.42 14.60
C PRO A 3 -20.65 18.71 13.42
N PHE A 4 -19.68 17.84 13.71
CA PHE A 4 -19.09 16.90 12.75
C PHE A 4 -20.14 15.84 12.40
N THR A 5 -21.10 16.20 11.56
CA THR A 5 -21.97 15.23 10.90
C THR A 5 -21.25 14.81 9.63
N VAL A 6 -20.52 13.68 9.70
CA VAL A 6 -20.48 12.78 8.54
C VAL A 6 -21.93 12.62 8.15
N ALA A 7 -22.30 13.10 6.95
CA ALA A 7 -23.63 12.89 6.44
C ALA A 7 -23.94 11.38 6.51
N ASP A 8 -25.19 11.01 6.32
CA ASP A 8 -25.69 9.62 6.26
C ASP A 8 -24.98 8.70 5.20
N SER A 9 -23.83 9.12 4.65
CA SER A 9 -22.98 8.50 3.63
C SER A 9 -22.23 7.24 4.06
N GLY A 10 -22.33 6.83 5.33
CA GLY A 10 -21.76 5.55 5.77
C GLY A 10 -22.40 4.33 5.11
N LYS A 11 -23.53 4.45 4.41
CA LYS A 11 -24.19 3.34 3.70
C LYS A 11 -24.03 3.48 2.20
N ASN A 12 -23.46 2.44 1.58
CA ASN A 12 -23.33 2.31 0.13
C ASN A 12 -22.54 3.46 -0.55
N ALA A 13 -21.50 3.99 0.11
CA ALA A 13 -20.63 5.02 -0.45
C ALA A 13 -19.31 4.45 -0.98
N THR A 14 -18.75 5.08 -2.01
CA THR A 14 -17.42 4.75 -2.54
C THR A 14 -16.31 5.32 -1.66
N LEU A 15 -15.09 4.81 -1.81
CA LEU A 15 -13.91 5.37 -1.13
C LEU A 15 -13.73 6.86 -1.44
N GLU A 16 -13.94 7.25 -2.70
CA GLU A 16 -13.82 8.63 -3.15
C GLU A 16 -14.85 9.54 -2.46
N GLN A 17 -16.09 9.09 -2.31
CA GLN A 17 -17.13 9.84 -1.59
C GLN A 17 -16.79 10.02 -0.11
N ILE A 18 -16.40 8.92 0.55
CA ILE A 18 -15.96 8.96 1.96
C ILE A 18 -14.77 9.92 2.13
N ALA A 19 -13.80 9.87 1.21
CA ALA A 19 -12.65 10.77 1.24
C ALA A 19 -13.06 12.23 1.08
N ARG A 20 -13.97 12.56 0.15
CA ARG A 20 -14.46 13.94 -0.02
C ARG A 20 -15.14 14.45 1.24
N ASP A 21 -16.01 13.63 1.84
CA ASP A 21 -16.72 14.01 3.07
C ASP A 21 -15.76 14.28 4.23
N LEU A 22 -14.76 13.40 4.41
CA LEU A 22 -13.79 13.53 5.49
C LEU A 22 -12.77 14.68 5.26
N CYS A 23 -12.46 15.00 4.00
CA CYS A 23 -11.52 16.07 3.65
C CYS A 23 -12.16 17.46 3.60
N ALA A 24 -13.48 17.54 3.36
CA ALA A 24 -14.24 18.79 3.27
C ALA A 24 -13.97 19.79 4.42
N PRO A 25 -13.99 19.40 5.72
CA PRO A 25 -13.76 20.35 6.81
C PRO A 25 -12.31 20.90 6.86
N TYR A 26 -11.37 20.24 6.18
CA TYR A 26 -9.96 20.66 6.11
C TYR A 26 -9.63 21.43 4.84
N GLY A 27 -10.60 21.63 3.93
CA GLY A 27 -10.37 22.29 2.64
C GLY A 27 -9.43 21.52 1.71
N VAL A 28 -9.26 20.21 1.92
CA VAL A 28 -8.39 19.35 1.10
C VAL A 28 -9.21 18.78 -0.05
N THR A 29 -8.73 18.95 -1.28
CA THR A 29 -9.37 18.37 -2.47
C THR A 29 -8.96 16.90 -2.63
N VAL A 30 -9.89 16.08 -3.12
CA VAL A 30 -9.64 14.67 -3.41
C VAL A 30 -9.49 14.48 -4.92
N ARG A 31 -8.38 13.88 -5.32
CA ARG A 31 -8.04 13.55 -6.70
C ARG A 31 -8.03 12.04 -6.90
N TRP A 32 -8.92 11.56 -7.77
CA TRP A 32 -9.11 10.13 -8.05
C TRP A 32 -8.53 9.78 -9.42
N GLU A 33 -7.44 9.01 -9.43
CA GLU A 33 -6.72 8.63 -10.67
C GLU A 33 -6.99 7.17 -11.09
N LEU A 34 -8.11 6.61 -10.66
CA LEU A 34 -8.46 5.22 -10.89
C LEU A 34 -9.72 5.09 -11.75
N SER A 35 -9.70 4.17 -12.70
CA SER A 35 -10.80 3.95 -13.66
C SER A 35 -11.43 2.55 -13.56
N ASP A 36 -10.89 1.67 -12.69
CA ASP A 36 -11.40 0.32 -12.53
C ASP A 36 -12.62 0.24 -11.60
N LYS A 37 -13.46 -0.76 -11.87
CA LYS A 37 -14.70 -0.99 -11.10
C LYS A 37 -14.44 -1.46 -9.68
N GLU A 38 -13.32 -2.13 -9.42
CA GLU A 38 -13.01 -2.69 -8.11
C GLU A 38 -12.68 -1.60 -7.09
N SER A 39 -11.83 -0.64 -7.47
CA SER A 39 -11.49 0.51 -6.63
C SER A 39 -12.69 1.41 -6.34
N SER A 40 -13.61 1.50 -7.31
CA SER A 40 -14.82 2.33 -7.24
C SER A 40 -16.01 1.62 -6.60
N ALA A 41 -15.87 0.37 -6.16
CA ALA A 41 -16.97 -0.36 -5.54
C ALA A 41 -17.41 0.31 -4.23
N ALA A 42 -18.72 0.41 -4.00
CA ALA A 42 -19.27 0.99 -2.78
C ALA A 42 -19.06 0.08 -1.56
N PHE A 43 -18.86 0.68 -0.39
CA PHE A 43 -18.88 -0.01 0.89
C PHE A 43 -20.32 -0.17 1.34
N PRO A 44 -20.81 -1.40 1.63
CA PRO A 44 -22.14 -1.59 2.19
C PRO A 44 -22.35 -0.79 3.49
N GLY A 45 -21.28 -0.69 4.29
CA GLY A 45 -21.20 0.12 5.50
C GLY A 45 -19.76 0.61 5.73
N PHE A 46 -19.60 1.87 6.10
CA PHE A 46 -18.36 2.46 6.60
C PHE A 46 -18.66 3.30 7.84
N THR A 47 -18.04 2.93 8.95
CA THR A 47 -18.17 3.61 10.24
C THR A 47 -16.81 4.11 10.66
N LEU A 48 -16.80 5.29 11.29
CA LEU A 48 -15.61 5.83 11.93
C LEU A 48 -15.43 5.22 13.33
N ASP A 49 -14.20 4.87 13.64
CA ASP A 49 -13.78 4.47 14.98
C ASP A 49 -13.59 5.71 15.86
N HIS A 50 -13.83 5.57 17.16
CA HIS A 50 -13.69 6.68 18.09
C HIS A 50 -12.24 7.18 18.09
N SER A 51 -12.07 8.50 17.96
CA SER A 51 -10.77 9.20 17.97
C SER A 51 -9.77 8.81 16.88
N GLU A 52 -10.21 8.12 15.82
CA GLU A 52 -9.33 7.91 14.65
C GLU A 52 -9.19 9.21 13.83
N THR A 53 -8.02 9.40 13.23
CA THR A 53 -7.76 10.49 12.29
C THR A 53 -8.37 10.20 10.91
N VAL A 54 -8.56 11.25 10.09
CA VAL A 54 -8.99 11.08 8.69
C VAL A 54 -8.04 10.16 7.92
N TYR A 55 -6.73 10.31 8.16
CA TYR A 55 -5.71 9.46 7.55
C TYR A 55 -5.92 7.98 7.93
N GLU A 56 -6.11 7.66 9.20
CA GLU A 56 -6.32 6.27 9.65
C GLU A 56 -7.59 5.65 9.06
N ALA A 57 -8.69 6.40 9.07
CA ALA A 57 -9.96 5.99 8.47
C ALA A 57 -9.82 5.69 6.98
N LEU A 58 -9.18 6.60 6.23
CA LEU A 58 -8.98 6.45 4.79
C LEU A 58 -7.92 5.40 4.45
N VAL A 59 -6.91 5.19 5.28
CA VAL A 59 -5.97 4.07 5.12
C VAL A 59 -6.69 2.73 5.25
N ARG A 60 -7.58 2.59 6.24
CA ARG A 60 -8.39 1.38 6.41
C ARG A 60 -9.29 1.14 5.21
N ALA A 61 -9.96 2.18 4.70
CA ALA A 61 -10.81 2.10 3.53
C ALA A 61 -10.02 1.81 2.22
N SER A 62 -8.88 2.48 2.02
CA SER A 62 -7.99 2.28 0.87
C SER A 62 -7.45 0.85 0.79
N ARG A 63 -7.08 0.27 1.94
CA ARG A 63 -6.65 -1.15 2.02
C ARG A 63 -7.74 -2.11 1.55
N ALA A 64 -9.01 -1.81 1.82
CA ALA A 64 -10.14 -2.63 1.39
C ALA A 64 -10.46 -2.48 -0.10
N ARG A 65 -9.87 -1.50 -0.78
CA ARG A 65 -9.94 -1.31 -2.24
C ARG A 65 -8.64 -1.61 -2.98
N GLY A 66 -7.56 -1.90 -2.24
CA GLY A 66 -6.24 -2.19 -2.84
C GLY A 66 -5.66 -0.99 -3.59
N VAL A 67 -5.87 0.21 -3.06
CA VAL A 67 -5.40 1.48 -3.66
C VAL A 67 -4.37 2.15 -2.76
N LEU A 68 -3.50 2.94 -3.37
CA LEU A 68 -2.55 3.81 -2.67
C LEU A 68 -3.20 5.16 -2.39
N MET A 69 -2.78 5.78 -1.29
CA MET A 69 -3.19 7.11 -0.88
C MET A 69 -1.93 7.94 -0.67
N THR A 70 -1.80 9.05 -1.39
CA THR A 70 -0.64 9.95 -1.39
C THR A 70 -1.10 11.41 -1.50
N SER A 71 -0.17 12.35 -1.62
CA SER A 71 -0.44 13.75 -1.91
C SER A 71 0.34 14.24 -3.14
N ASN A 72 -0.07 15.36 -3.72
CA ASN A 72 0.67 16.03 -4.80
C ASN A 72 1.15 17.43 -4.37
N ALA A 73 1.88 18.12 -5.26
CA ALA A 73 2.42 19.46 -5.00
C ALA A 73 1.34 20.54 -4.75
N ALA A 74 0.10 20.31 -5.21
CA ALA A 74 -1.03 21.22 -4.95
C ALA A 74 -1.70 20.97 -3.59
N GLY A 75 -1.23 19.99 -2.80
CA GLY A 75 -1.79 19.64 -1.50
C GLY A 75 -3.08 18.82 -1.57
N GLU A 76 -3.35 18.19 -2.71
CA GLU A 76 -4.54 17.34 -2.90
C GLU A 76 -4.28 15.93 -2.37
N LEU A 77 -5.32 15.28 -1.85
CA LEU A 77 -5.28 13.87 -1.49
C LEU A 77 -5.51 13.01 -2.75
N VAL A 78 -4.50 12.26 -3.16
CA VAL A 78 -4.50 11.47 -4.40
C VAL A 78 -4.70 9.99 -4.11
N PHE A 79 -5.66 9.37 -4.82
CA PHE A 79 -5.85 7.92 -4.84
C PHE A 79 -5.40 7.34 -6.17
N SER A 80 -4.46 6.38 -6.13
CA SER A 80 -3.84 5.81 -7.33
C SER A 80 -3.38 4.37 -7.09
N ARG A 81 -2.64 3.80 -8.05
CA ARG A 81 -1.88 2.56 -7.90
C ARG A 81 -0.40 2.82 -8.21
N ALA A 82 0.42 1.84 -7.85
CA ALA A 82 1.82 1.79 -8.26
C ALA A 82 1.91 2.00 -9.79
N ALA A 83 2.78 2.90 -10.24
CA ALA A 83 3.02 3.10 -11.66
C ALA A 83 3.42 1.78 -12.34
N SER A 84 2.83 1.51 -13.50
CA SER A 84 3.02 0.27 -14.26
C SER A 84 3.88 0.45 -15.51
N THR A 85 4.20 1.68 -15.87
CA THR A 85 4.92 2.01 -17.11
C THR A 85 6.18 2.76 -16.74
N ALA A 86 7.33 2.24 -17.17
CA ALA A 86 8.60 2.89 -16.94
C ALA A 86 8.68 4.15 -17.80
N THR A 87 8.99 5.28 -17.17
CA THR A 87 9.05 6.58 -17.85
C THR A 87 10.47 7.13 -17.93
N ASP A 88 11.36 6.66 -17.06
CA ASP A 88 12.70 7.19 -16.90
C ASP A 88 13.71 6.08 -16.65
N GLU A 89 14.97 6.40 -16.97
CA GLU A 89 16.10 5.50 -16.85
C GLU A 89 17.24 6.23 -16.11
N LEU A 90 17.78 5.56 -15.10
CA LEU A 90 18.90 6.01 -14.28
C LEU A 90 20.14 5.20 -14.67
N VAL A 91 21.13 5.87 -15.26
CA VAL A 91 22.38 5.25 -15.75
C VAL A 91 23.56 5.74 -14.90
N LEU A 92 24.24 4.80 -14.24
CA LEU A 92 25.35 5.11 -13.34
C LEU A 92 26.53 5.76 -14.09
N GLY A 93 26.93 6.95 -13.64
CA GLY A 93 27.96 7.76 -14.27
C GLY A 93 27.46 8.72 -15.34
N GLU A 94 26.16 8.70 -15.67
CA GLU A 94 25.49 9.74 -16.45
C GLU A 94 24.60 10.59 -15.53
N ASN A 95 23.29 10.30 -15.46
CA ASN A 95 22.35 11.02 -14.60
C ASN A 95 22.28 10.45 -13.18
N LEU A 96 22.79 9.24 -12.94
CA LEU A 96 22.90 8.63 -11.61
C LEU A 96 24.33 8.80 -11.10
N LEU A 97 24.50 9.60 -10.06
CA LEU A 97 25.79 9.95 -9.45
C LEU A 97 26.27 8.82 -8.55
N THR A 98 25.42 8.40 -7.62
CA THR A 98 25.69 7.31 -6.67
C THR A 98 24.47 6.41 -6.56
N LEU A 99 24.73 5.14 -6.28
CA LEU A 99 23.70 4.13 -6.04
C LEU A 99 24.13 3.30 -4.85
N ASP A 100 23.37 3.38 -3.77
CA ASP A 100 23.42 2.40 -2.68
C ASP A 100 22.35 1.34 -2.92
N PHE A 101 22.77 0.09 -2.85
CA PHE A 101 21.92 -1.07 -3.09
C PHE A 101 22.02 -2.02 -1.92
N GLU A 102 20.90 -2.19 -1.21
CA GLU A 102 20.81 -3.04 -0.03
C GLU A 102 19.85 -4.20 -0.29
N GLU A 103 20.34 -5.41 0.01
CA GLU A 103 19.54 -6.64 0.04
C GLU A 103 19.57 -7.25 1.44
N ASP A 104 18.48 -7.07 2.19
CA ASP A 104 18.34 -7.59 3.53
C ASP A 104 17.22 -8.64 3.64
N PHE A 105 17.60 -9.90 3.85
CA PHE A 105 16.69 -11.02 4.01
C PHE A 105 16.41 -11.40 5.48
N ARG A 106 16.92 -10.65 6.47
CA ARG A 106 16.70 -10.93 7.91
C ARG A 106 15.21 -11.06 8.24
N ASP A 107 14.45 -10.15 7.66
CA ASP A 107 13.00 -10.02 7.82
C ASP A 107 12.19 -10.68 6.69
N ARG A 108 12.82 -11.51 5.84
CA ARG A 108 12.14 -12.31 4.81
C ARG A 108 11.87 -13.74 5.29
N PHE A 109 10.71 -14.25 4.91
CA PHE A 109 10.18 -15.56 5.31
C PHE A 109 9.66 -16.31 4.08
N SER A 110 9.84 -17.63 4.04
CA SER A 110 9.42 -18.47 2.92
C SER A 110 7.89 -18.63 2.83
N GLU A 111 7.22 -18.53 3.98
CA GLU A 111 5.77 -18.61 4.09
C GLU A 111 5.26 -17.64 5.16
N TYR A 112 4.20 -16.91 4.82
CA TYR A 112 3.45 -16.04 5.71
C TYR A 112 2.06 -16.65 5.92
N THR A 113 1.79 -17.10 7.13
CA THR A 113 0.51 -17.73 7.49
C THR A 113 -0.24 -16.86 8.49
N VAL A 114 -1.39 -16.33 8.10
CA VAL A 114 -2.31 -15.61 9.00
C VAL A 114 -3.33 -16.61 9.54
N LYS A 115 -3.47 -16.68 10.87
CA LYS A 115 -4.46 -17.51 11.56
C LYS A 115 -5.45 -16.64 12.34
N GLY A 116 -6.72 -16.98 12.29
CA GLY A 116 -7.77 -16.34 13.08
C GLY A 116 -9.01 -17.22 13.19
N TYR A 117 -10.06 -16.66 13.76
CA TYR A 117 -11.34 -17.32 13.93
C TYR A 117 -12.44 -16.62 13.12
N ALA A 118 -13.47 -17.35 12.72
CA ALA A 118 -14.60 -16.80 11.97
C ALA A 118 -15.63 -16.13 12.89
N ARG A 119 -16.63 -15.47 12.28
CA ARG A 119 -17.89 -15.16 12.96
C ARG A 119 -18.65 -16.46 13.23
N ALA A 120 -19.17 -16.61 14.44
CA ALA A 120 -19.85 -17.81 14.93
C ALA A 120 -21.34 -17.58 15.25
N ASN A 121 -21.91 -16.43 14.85
CA ASN A 121 -23.28 -16.03 15.18
C ASN A 121 -24.09 -15.80 13.89
N GLY A 122 -25.38 -16.15 13.89
CA GLY A 122 -26.31 -15.97 12.76
C GLY A 122 -26.33 -17.16 11.81
N ALA A 123 -27.02 -17.03 10.67
CA ALA A 123 -27.17 -18.11 9.68
C ALA A 123 -25.83 -18.65 9.13
N GLU A 124 -24.76 -17.85 9.18
CA GLU A 124 -23.40 -18.31 8.84
C GLU A 124 -22.76 -19.19 9.92
N GLY A 125 -23.23 -19.20 11.17
CA GLY A 125 -22.71 -20.04 12.24
C GLY A 125 -23.32 -21.43 12.31
N ASP A 126 -24.59 -21.56 11.88
CA ASP A 126 -25.38 -22.79 12.03
C ASP A 126 -24.97 -23.90 11.03
N ASP A 127 -24.40 -23.52 9.87
CA ASP A 127 -24.00 -24.44 8.79
C ASP A 127 -22.47 -24.72 8.72
N ILE A 128 -21.67 -24.19 9.65
CA ILE A 128 -20.20 -24.26 9.60
C ILE A 128 -19.64 -25.17 10.71
N ASP A 129 -18.86 -26.19 10.34
CA ASP A 129 -18.18 -27.09 11.28
C ASP A 129 -17.33 -26.29 12.29
N ALA A 130 -17.46 -26.61 13.57
CA ALA A 130 -16.78 -25.93 14.69
C ALA A 130 -15.26 -25.84 14.48
N LYS A 131 -14.62 -26.83 13.84
CA LYS A 131 -13.17 -26.77 13.51
C LYS A 131 -12.85 -25.66 12.50
N SER A 132 -13.73 -25.43 11.52
CA SER A 132 -13.56 -24.40 10.49
C SER A 132 -13.89 -22.98 10.98
N ILE A 133 -14.63 -22.85 12.08
CA ILE A 133 -14.83 -21.59 12.81
C ILE A 133 -13.57 -21.21 13.59
N VAL A 134 -12.92 -22.17 14.24
CA VAL A 134 -11.80 -21.93 15.17
C VAL A 134 -10.44 -21.80 14.46
N SER A 135 -10.31 -22.25 13.19
CA SER A 135 -9.02 -22.34 12.50
C SER A 135 -9.01 -21.75 11.08
N ARG A 136 -9.55 -20.54 10.90
CA ARG A 136 -9.40 -19.83 9.61
C ARG A 136 -7.93 -19.48 9.39
N LYS A 137 -7.44 -19.79 8.19
CA LYS A 137 -6.07 -19.46 7.77
C LYS A 137 -6.04 -18.92 6.36
N GLY A 138 -5.03 -18.11 6.08
CA GLY A 138 -4.64 -17.70 4.74
C GLY A 138 -3.12 -17.63 4.66
N THR A 139 -2.56 -18.01 3.51
CA THR A 139 -1.11 -18.14 3.33
C THR A 139 -0.63 -17.37 2.11
N ALA A 140 0.61 -16.91 2.15
CA ALA A 140 1.35 -16.38 1.02
C ALA A 140 2.79 -16.91 1.08
N THR A 141 3.33 -17.31 -0.06
CA THR A 141 4.70 -17.85 -0.17
C THR A 141 5.62 -16.83 -0.81
N ASP A 142 6.90 -16.91 -0.48
CA ASP A 142 7.95 -16.08 -1.04
C ASP A 142 9.04 -16.98 -1.62
N SER A 143 9.09 -17.06 -2.95
CA SER A 143 9.97 -17.97 -3.67
C SER A 143 11.45 -17.59 -3.58
N ASP A 144 11.76 -16.33 -3.28
CA ASP A 144 13.14 -15.87 -3.18
C ASP A 144 13.81 -16.38 -1.89
N VAL A 145 13.02 -16.79 -0.90
CA VAL A 145 13.50 -17.35 0.37
C VAL A 145 13.55 -18.86 0.27
N THR A 146 14.68 -19.37 -0.22
CA THR A 146 14.90 -20.81 -0.46
C THR A 146 14.92 -21.65 0.82
N ARG A 147 15.39 -21.08 1.93
CA ARG A 147 15.42 -21.75 3.24
C ARG A 147 14.05 -21.72 3.90
N TYR A 148 13.59 -22.87 4.40
CA TYR A 148 12.35 -22.94 5.18
C TYR A 148 12.38 -22.02 6.42
N ARG A 149 11.58 -20.95 6.38
CA ARG A 149 11.43 -19.92 7.41
C ARG A 149 9.97 -19.49 7.47
N PRO A 150 9.09 -20.21 8.18
CA PRO A 150 7.69 -19.83 8.27
C PRO A 150 7.49 -18.68 9.28
N MET A 151 6.55 -17.80 8.97
CA MET A 151 6.02 -16.77 9.87
C MET A 151 4.53 -17.02 10.11
N ILE A 152 4.12 -17.02 11.37
CA ILE A 152 2.70 -17.10 11.74
C ILE A 152 2.27 -15.76 12.35
N ILE A 153 1.19 -15.20 11.81
CA ILE A 153 0.55 -13.98 12.31
C ILE A 153 -0.82 -14.35 12.86
N ILE A 154 -1.09 -13.98 14.11
CA ILE A 154 -2.41 -14.15 14.71
C ILE A 154 -3.23 -12.91 14.37
N ALA A 155 -4.45 -13.11 13.88
CA ALA A 155 -5.39 -12.04 13.63
C ALA A 155 -6.13 -11.66 14.93
N ASP A 156 -6.10 -10.38 15.27
CA ASP A 156 -6.73 -9.83 16.49
C ASP A 156 -8.27 -9.82 16.41
N SER A 157 -8.80 -9.88 15.19
CA SER A 157 -10.23 -9.84 14.91
C SER A 157 -10.67 -11.06 14.10
N LYS A 158 -11.99 -11.28 14.11
CA LYS A 158 -12.63 -12.27 13.24
C LYS A 158 -12.23 -12.03 11.78
N ILE A 159 -11.84 -13.08 11.07
CA ILE A 159 -11.27 -12.97 9.73
C ILE A 159 -11.82 -14.04 8.79
N THR A 160 -12.09 -13.66 7.53
CA THR A 160 -12.42 -14.61 6.48
C THR A 160 -11.15 -15.24 5.91
N ALA A 161 -11.25 -16.38 5.21
CA ALA A 161 -10.09 -16.98 4.54
C ALA A 161 -9.49 -16.03 3.47
N LYS A 162 -10.35 -15.29 2.76
CA LYS A 162 -9.93 -14.31 1.75
C LYS A 162 -9.16 -13.15 2.39
N ASP A 163 -9.66 -12.60 3.49
CA ASP A 163 -8.98 -11.51 4.20
C ASP A 163 -7.68 -11.96 4.85
N ALA A 164 -7.62 -13.20 5.35
CA ALA A 164 -6.40 -13.80 5.88
C ALA A 164 -5.33 -13.94 4.79
N GLN A 165 -5.70 -14.41 3.60
CA GLN A 165 -4.78 -14.50 2.46
C GLN A 165 -4.33 -13.11 1.99
N ALA A 166 -5.25 -12.13 1.91
CA ALA A 166 -4.90 -10.76 1.56
C ALA A 166 -3.95 -10.12 2.59
N ARG A 167 -4.13 -10.40 3.88
CA ARG A 167 -3.22 -9.96 4.94
C ARG A 167 -1.85 -10.64 4.84
N ALA A 168 -1.80 -11.93 4.54
CA ALA A 168 -0.55 -12.67 4.32
C ALA A 168 0.24 -12.10 3.13
N LEU A 169 -0.44 -11.85 2.00
CA LEU A 169 0.18 -11.24 0.82
C LEU A 169 0.66 -9.82 1.10
N ARG A 170 -0.08 -9.04 1.88
CA ARG A 170 0.34 -7.68 2.28
C ARG A 170 1.62 -7.73 3.10
N GLU A 171 1.72 -8.66 4.05
CA GLU A 171 2.92 -8.81 4.87
C GLU A 171 4.12 -9.21 4.01
N GLN A 172 3.93 -10.16 3.09
CA GLN A 172 4.96 -10.56 2.13
C GLN A 172 5.46 -9.37 1.30
N ARG A 173 4.54 -8.59 0.71
CA ARG A 173 4.89 -7.40 -0.09
C ARG A 173 5.56 -6.30 0.72
N ARG A 174 5.10 -6.08 1.96
CA ARG A 174 5.69 -5.10 2.89
C ARG A 174 7.14 -5.45 3.21
N ARG A 175 7.43 -6.74 3.42
CA ARG A 175 8.79 -7.20 3.72
C ARG A 175 9.67 -7.22 2.48
N LEU A 176 9.14 -7.59 1.31
CA LEU A 176 9.85 -7.45 0.03
C LEU A 176 10.28 -6.00 -0.20
N ALA A 177 9.35 -5.04 -0.04
CA ALA A 177 9.63 -3.61 -0.23
C ALA A 177 10.67 -3.03 0.76
N LYS A 178 10.88 -3.67 1.92
CA LYS A 178 11.90 -3.29 2.90
C LYS A 178 13.21 -4.06 2.74
N SER A 179 13.19 -5.13 1.96
CA SER A 179 14.29 -6.08 1.82
C SER A 179 15.18 -5.72 0.66
N ILE A 180 14.62 -5.16 -0.41
CA ILE A 180 15.36 -4.77 -1.61
C ILE A 180 15.13 -3.26 -1.78
N THR A 181 16.17 -2.47 -1.52
CA THR A 181 16.09 -1.01 -1.59
C THR A 181 17.24 -0.44 -2.40
N PHE A 182 16.94 0.62 -3.14
CA PHE A 182 17.91 1.41 -3.89
C PHE A 182 17.83 2.84 -3.37
N GLU A 183 18.95 3.40 -2.91
CA GLU A 183 19.08 4.82 -2.64
C GLU A 183 19.96 5.42 -3.73
N ALA A 184 19.36 6.30 -4.54
CA ALA A 184 19.97 6.85 -5.74
C ALA A 184 20.18 8.36 -5.57
N GLU A 185 21.41 8.82 -5.77
CA GLU A 185 21.72 10.24 -5.90
C GLU A 185 21.78 10.60 -7.39
N ILE A 186 20.98 11.59 -7.79
CA ILE A 186 20.77 11.95 -9.18
C ILE A 186 21.26 13.38 -9.40
N ASP A 187 21.81 13.66 -10.58
CA ASP A 187 22.21 15.02 -10.95
C ASP A 187 20.98 15.89 -11.28
N GLY A 188 20.78 16.95 -10.49
CA GLY A 188 19.68 17.88 -10.65
C GLY A 188 18.31 17.40 -10.13
N TRP A 189 17.29 18.25 -10.27
CA TRP A 189 15.94 18.01 -9.73
C TRP A 189 14.91 17.60 -10.79
N THR A 190 15.29 17.68 -12.06
CA THR A 190 14.40 17.41 -13.19
C THR A 190 14.78 16.12 -13.89
N ARG A 191 13.74 15.45 -14.37
CA ARG A 191 13.80 14.30 -15.26
C ARG A 191 14.16 14.73 -16.69
N LYS A 192 14.37 13.75 -17.57
CA LYS A 192 14.73 13.97 -18.98
C LYS A 192 13.65 14.76 -19.74
N ASP A 193 12.39 14.68 -19.31
CA ASP A 193 11.25 15.42 -19.87
C ASP A 193 11.09 16.84 -19.31
N GLY A 194 11.99 17.28 -18.42
CA GLY A 194 11.95 18.59 -17.76
C GLY A 194 10.99 18.66 -16.57
N GLN A 195 10.27 17.58 -16.24
CA GLN A 195 9.42 17.53 -15.06
C GLN A 195 10.25 17.25 -13.80
N LEU A 196 9.74 17.63 -12.63
CA LEU A 196 10.39 17.29 -11.35
C LEU A 196 10.32 15.78 -11.09
N TRP A 197 11.32 15.27 -10.38
CA TRP A 197 11.22 13.95 -9.75
C TRP A 197 10.06 13.92 -8.75
N MET A 198 9.29 12.83 -8.79
CA MET A 198 8.13 12.61 -7.94
C MET A 198 8.11 11.15 -7.46
N PRO A 199 7.53 10.86 -6.29
CA PRO A 199 7.18 9.50 -5.88
C PRO A 199 6.25 8.82 -6.89
N ASN A 200 6.19 7.49 -6.84
CA ASN A 200 5.32 6.65 -7.67
C ASN A 200 5.62 6.74 -9.18
N LEU A 201 6.90 6.84 -9.55
CA LEU A 201 7.38 6.67 -10.93
C LEU A 201 8.06 5.32 -11.05
N LEU A 202 7.79 4.59 -12.14
CA LEU A 202 8.54 3.36 -12.45
C LEU A 202 9.78 3.76 -13.25
N VAL A 203 10.96 3.37 -12.77
CA VAL A 203 12.25 3.69 -13.37
C VAL A 203 13.04 2.41 -13.64
N THR A 204 13.87 2.43 -14.67
CA THR A 204 14.93 1.42 -14.86
C THR A 204 16.24 1.94 -14.29
N ILE A 205 17.01 1.06 -13.67
CA ILE A 205 18.33 1.35 -13.12
C ILE A 205 19.36 0.52 -13.88
N ASP A 206 20.27 1.19 -14.56
CA ASP A 206 21.43 0.61 -15.21
C ASP A 206 22.71 0.97 -14.42
N ALA A 207 23.22 -0.02 -13.70
CA ALA A 207 24.53 -0.01 -13.08
C ALA A 207 25.34 -1.23 -13.57
N SER A 208 25.32 -1.49 -14.88
CA SER A 208 25.97 -2.63 -15.54
C SER A 208 27.45 -2.80 -15.18
N LYS A 209 28.15 -1.69 -14.88
CA LYS A 209 29.54 -1.72 -14.37
C LYS A 209 29.71 -2.59 -13.12
N TYR A 210 28.66 -2.74 -12.32
CA TYR A 210 28.61 -3.55 -11.10
C TYR A 210 27.66 -4.75 -11.22
N ALA A 211 27.31 -5.14 -12.46
CA ALA A 211 26.39 -6.24 -12.77
C ALA A 211 24.97 -6.07 -12.20
N ILE A 212 24.50 -4.83 -12.03
CA ILE A 212 23.15 -4.50 -11.57
C ILE A 212 22.34 -3.92 -12.73
N GLN A 213 21.25 -4.59 -13.10
CA GLN A 213 20.21 -4.09 -14.00
C GLN A 213 18.85 -4.44 -13.41
N ASN A 214 18.05 -3.44 -13.04
CA ASN A 214 16.79 -3.67 -12.33
C ASN A 214 15.72 -2.61 -12.64
N HIS A 215 14.50 -2.87 -12.19
CA HIS A 215 13.40 -1.92 -12.20
C HIS A 215 13.09 -1.51 -10.75
N GLY A 216 12.79 -0.23 -10.53
CA GLY A 216 12.43 0.31 -9.23
C GLY A 216 11.25 1.27 -9.32
N ILE A 217 10.48 1.39 -8.24
CA ILE A 217 9.45 2.44 -8.12
C ILE A 217 10.00 3.51 -7.18
N THR A 218 9.98 4.77 -7.60
CA THR A 218 10.43 5.90 -6.76
C THR A 218 9.54 6.01 -5.52
N GLY A 219 10.19 6.04 -4.36
CA GLY A 219 9.56 6.09 -3.04
C GLY A 219 9.61 7.48 -2.44
N GLN A 220 10.53 7.68 -1.50
CA GLN A 220 10.78 8.97 -0.87
C GLN A 220 11.90 9.72 -1.57
N GLN A 221 11.79 11.03 -1.61
CA GLN A 221 12.82 11.94 -2.08
C GLN A 221 13.22 12.84 -0.92
N SER A 222 14.53 12.99 -0.70
CA SER A 222 15.09 13.97 0.21
C SER A 222 15.81 15.04 -0.61
N HIS A 223 15.75 16.27 -0.12
CA HIS A 223 16.57 17.36 -0.63
C HIS A 223 17.57 17.71 0.47
N PRO A 224 18.88 17.75 0.19
CA PRO A 224 19.81 18.33 1.13
C PRO A 224 19.43 19.80 1.33
N ASP A 225 19.21 20.19 2.59
CA ASP A 225 19.00 21.59 2.94
C ASP A 225 20.19 22.39 2.43
N THR A 226 19.93 23.38 1.59
CA THR A 226 20.94 24.33 1.16
C THR A 226 21.12 25.32 2.30
N GLU A 227 22.26 25.28 2.99
CA GLU A 227 22.68 26.35 3.91
C GLU A 227 22.82 27.71 3.19
#